data_AF-A0A520J7C8-F1
#
_entry.id   AF-A0A520J7C8-F1
#
_cell.length_a   1.000
_cell.length_b   1.000
_cell.length_c   1.000
_cell.angle_alpha   90.00
_cell.angle_beta   90.00
_cell.angle_gamma   90.00
#
_symmetry.space_group_name_H-M   'P 1'
#
loop_
_entity.id
_entity.type
_entity.pdbx_description
1 polymer ?
#
loop_
_entity_poly.entity_id
_entity_poly.type
_entity_poly.pdbx_seq_one_letter_code
_entity_poly.pdbx_strand_id
1 'polypeptide(L)'
;MLRDPSTKYRAFPPIALPDRTWPSQVIDRAPRWLSTDLRDGNQALIDPMDAEKKTRLFDLLVKVGLKEIEVGFPSAGATDFDFIAGLIRGDRIPDDVTIQVLTQSRRDLIETSFRSLDGARAAIVHVYNAVSPAWRRLVFGMSRTQVKQIAIDGAKILRDEAAKRPDTAWTFQYSPETFSTAEVDFSVEVCAAVMDVLRPTPDAPIILNLPATVECATPNVYADQIELFCRDL
;
A
#
# COMPACT_ATOMS: atom_id res chain seq x y z
N MET A 1 -20.90 26.17 -23.20
CA MET A 1 -20.45 25.95 -21.82
C MET A 1 -21.66 25.71 -20.92
N LEU A 2 -21.54 24.88 -19.88
CA LEU A 2 -22.60 24.77 -18.87
C LEU A 2 -22.83 26.13 -18.20
N ARG A 3 -24.10 26.49 -17.99
CA ARG A 3 -24.47 27.74 -17.31
C ARG A 3 -24.11 27.71 -15.82
N ASP A 4 -24.17 26.54 -15.21
CA ASP A 4 -23.76 26.30 -13.84
C ASP A 4 -22.89 25.03 -13.77
N PRO A 5 -21.55 25.17 -13.66
CA PRO A 5 -20.65 24.04 -13.56
C PRO A 5 -20.72 23.31 -12.21
N SER A 6 -21.36 23.88 -11.17
CA SER A 6 -21.46 23.23 -9.85
C SER A 6 -22.23 21.91 -9.92
N THR A 7 -23.18 21.81 -10.85
CA THR A 7 -23.97 20.61 -11.15
C THR A 7 -23.15 19.37 -11.55
N LYS A 8 -21.87 19.56 -11.91
CA LYS A 8 -20.94 18.46 -12.21
C LYS A 8 -20.43 17.74 -10.96
N TYR A 9 -20.51 18.39 -9.81
CA TYR A 9 -19.92 17.92 -8.57
C TYR A 9 -21.01 17.54 -7.58
N ARG A 10 -20.77 16.48 -6.82
CA ARG A 10 -21.69 16.02 -5.77
C ARG A 10 -20.97 16.11 -4.44
N ALA A 11 -21.70 16.49 -3.39
CA ALA A 11 -21.19 16.45 -2.03
C ALA A 11 -20.79 15.01 -1.67
N PHE A 12 -19.73 14.87 -0.88
CA PHE A 12 -19.28 13.57 -0.41
C PHE A 12 -20.26 13.02 0.63
N PRO A 13 -20.70 11.75 0.53
CA PRO A 13 -21.62 11.16 1.51
C PRO A 13 -20.97 11.06 2.91
N PRO A 14 -21.67 11.44 3.99
CA PRO A 14 -21.14 11.28 5.34
C PRO A 14 -21.06 9.80 5.74
N ILE A 15 -20.14 9.46 6.64
CA ILE A 15 -20.11 8.16 7.32
C ILE A 15 -21.03 8.23 8.55
N ALA A 16 -21.96 7.28 8.66
CA ALA A 16 -22.87 7.18 9.79
C ALA A 16 -22.17 6.50 10.98
N LEU A 17 -21.42 7.28 11.77
CA LEU A 17 -20.74 6.82 12.99
C LEU A 17 -21.06 7.77 14.17
N PRO A 18 -22.31 7.72 14.71
CA PRO A 18 -22.76 8.66 15.74
C PRO A 18 -22.03 8.49 17.08
N ASP A 19 -21.47 7.31 17.33
CA ASP A 19 -20.72 6.91 18.52
C ASP A 19 -19.20 6.88 18.27
N ARG A 20 -18.70 7.71 17.33
CA ARG A 20 -17.27 7.89 17.07
C ARG A 20 -16.51 8.24 18.35
N THR A 21 -15.31 7.71 18.50
CA THR A 21 -14.47 7.92 19.69
C THR A 21 -13.23 8.77 19.40
N TRP A 22 -12.76 8.79 18.14
CA TRP A 22 -11.53 9.50 17.76
C TRP A 22 -11.49 11.00 18.16
N PRO A 23 -12.58 11.78 18.22
CA PRO A 23 -12.50 13.19 18.64
C PRO A 23 -12.08 13.39 20.11
N SER A 24 -12.21 12.34 20.93
CA SER A 24 -11.90 12.36 22.37
C SER A 24 -10.53 11.79 22.71
N GLN A 25 -9.83 11.22 21.73
CA GLN A 25 -8.52 10.60 21.90
C GLN A 25 -7.41 11.60 21.60
N VAL A 26 -6.39 11.66 22.47
CA VAL A 26 -5.19 12.49 22.26
C VAL A 26 -4.03 11.56 21.89
N ILE A 27 -3.32 11.88 20.81
CA ILE A 27 -2.13 11.12 20.38
C ILE A 27 -1.02 11.32 21.42
N ASP A 28 -0.57 10.24 22.05
CA ASP A 28 0.44 10.23 23.12
C ASP A 28 1.70 9.42 22.79
N ARG A 29 1.74 8.78 21.61
CA ARG A 29 2.84 7.95 21.12
C ARG A 29 3.06 8.12 19.63
N ALA A 30 4.31 7.93 19.19
CA ALA A 30 4.65 7.95 17.77
C ALA A 30 4.02 6.72 17.06
N PRO A 31 3.51 6.88 15.83
CA PRO A 31 3.10 5.76 15.00
C PRO A 31 4.32 5.02 14.43
N ARG A 32 4.05 3.85 13.84
CA ARG A 32 4.96 3.18 12.91
C ARG A 32 5.07 4.02 11.64
N TRP A 33 6.28 4.40 11.24
CA TRP A 33 6.53 5.25 10.07
C TRP A 33 7.08 4.45 8.90
N LEU A 34 6.49 4.65 7.72
CA LEU A 34 7.00 4.20 6.43
C LEU A 34 7.24 5.45 5.56
N SER A 35 8.45 5.60 5.03
CA SER A 35 8.70 6.60 3.97
C SER A 35 8.44 6.00 2.60
N THR A 36 7.74 6.76 1.75
CA THR A 36 7.47 6.38 0.36
C THR A 36 8.21 7.28 -0.64
N ASP A 37 9.13 8.11 -0.17
CA ASP A 37 9.82 9.14 -0.95
C ASP A 37 10.57 8.56 -2.17
N LEU A 38 11.16 7.37 -2.04
CA LEU A 38 11.93 6.72 -3.11
C LEU A 38 11.07 6.07 -4.20
N ARG A 39 9.75 5.93 -3.97
CA ARG A 39 8.79 5.37 -4.93
C ARG A 39 7.71 6.39 -5.29
N ASP A 40 6.80 6.69 -4.37
CA ASP A 40 5.66 7.59 -4.59
C ASP A 40 6.14 9.04 -4.80
N GLY A 41 7.07 9.49 -3.96
CA GLY A 41 7.70 10.80 -4.10
C GLY A 41 8.47 10.91 -5.41
N ASN A 42 9.30 9.92 -5.72
CA ASN A 42 10.08 9.87 -6.95
C ASN A 42 9.21 9.89 -8.22
N GLN A 43 8.09 9.17 -8.23
CA GLN A 43 7.16 9.13 -9.36
C GLN A 43 6.45 10.48 -9.61
N ALA A 44 6.37 11.34 -8.60
CA ALA A 44 5.76 12.66 -8.71
C ALA A 44 6.73 13.75 -9.22
N LEU A 45 8.03 13.45 -9.37
CA LEU A 45 9.01 14.40 -9.86
C LEU A 45 8.92 14.60 -11.38
N ILE A 46 9.16 15.84 -11.83
CA ILE A 46 9.33 16.15 -13.26
C ILE A 46 10.55 15.41 -13.82
N ASP A 47 11.66 15.47 -13.08
CA ASP A 47 12.90 14.76 -13.38
C ASP A 47 13.12 13.68 -12.30
N PRO A 48 12.81 12.40 -12.60
CA PRO A 48 13.01 11.31 -11.65
C PRO A 48 14.45 11.21 -11.14
N MET A 49 14.60 10.73 -9.91
CA MET A 49 15.90 10.49 -9.29
C MET A 49 16.67 9.42 -10.06
N ASP A 50 17.93 9.74 -10.38
CA ASP A 50 18.94 8.77 -10.76
C ASP A 50 19.42 7.94 -9.55
N ALA A 51 20.28 6.96 -9.79
CA ALA A 51 20.80 6.08 -8.76
C ALA A 51 21.57 6.81 -7.64
N GLU A 52 22.28 7.90 -7.97
CA GLU A 52 23.02 8.69 -6.99
C GLU A 52 22.06 9.41 -6.03
N LYS A 53 21.05 10.09 -6.58
CA LYS A 53 20.02 10.79 -5.80
C LYS A 53 19.22 9.81 -4.93
N LYS A 54 18.83 8.66 -5.48
CA LYS A 54 18.14 7.61 -4.70
C LYS A 54 18.99 7.10 -3.54
N THR A 55 20.27 6.81 -3.79
CA THR A 55 21.20 6.34 -2.74
C THR A 55 21.35 7.39 -1.64
N ARG A 56 21.56 8.65 -2.03
CA ARG A 56 21.69 9.76 -1.08
C ARG A 56 20.43 9.94 -0.23
N LEU A 57 19.24 9.81 -0.82
CA LEU A 57 17.99 9.92 -0.09
C LEU A 57 17.76 8.71 0.83
N PHE A 58 18.04 7.49 0.37
CA PHE A 58 17.99 6.30 1.22
C PHE A 58 18.86 6.45 2.47
N ASP A 59 20.12 6.86 2.28
CA ASP A 59 21.07 7.09 3.39
C ASP A 59 20.56 8.17 4.37
N LEU A 60 19.90 9.21 3.85
CA LEU A 60 19.29 10.25 4.68
C LEU A 60 18.11 9.71 5.50
N LEU A 61 17.21 8.92 4.90
CA LEU A 61 16.05 8.33 5.59
C LEU A 61 16.50 7.39 6.71
N VAL A 62 17.52 6.58 6.45
CA VAL A 62 18.18 5.75 7.47
C VAL A 62 18.76 6.61 8.59
N LYS A 63 19.47 7.69 8.26
CA LYS A 63 20.06 8.61 9.25
C LYS A 63 19.00 9.33 10.11
N VAL A 64 17.83 9.63 9.54
CA VAL A 64 16.68 10.19 10.28
C VAL A 64 16.10 9.17 11.27
N GLY A 65 16.32 7.88 11.03
CA GLY A 65 15.90 6.78 11.91
C GLY A 65 14.64 6.06 11.46
N LEU A 66 14.21 6.24 10.20
CA LEU A 66 13.09 5.49 9.65
C LEU A 66 13.43 4.01 9.52
N LYS A 67 12.48 3.16 9.92
CA LYS A 67 12.65 1.69 9.95
C LYS A 67 11.99 1.00 8.77
N GLU A 68 11.08 1.68 8.08
CA GLU A 68 10.44 1.18 6.87
C GLU A 68 10.55 2.19 5.74
N ILE A 69 11.01 1.71 4.60
CA ILE A 69 11.30 2.56 3.44
C ILE A 69 10.83 1.85 2.18
N GLU A 70 9.87 2.42 1.46
CA GLU A 70 9.44 1.95 0.15
C GLU A 70 10.43 2.41 -0.92
N VAL A 71 11.19 1.45 -1.46
CA VAL A 71 12.39 1.69 -2.29
C VAL A 71 12.14 1.61 -3.79
N GLY A 72 10.94 1.19 -4.22
CA GLY A 72 10.58 1.22 -5.63
C GLY A 72 9.38 0.37 -6.03
N PHE A 73 9.09 0.42 -7.33
CA PHE A 73 8.14 -0.43 -8.03
C PHE A 73 8.91 -1.26 -9.08
N PRO A 74 9.57 -2.36 -8.67
CA PRO A 74 10.55 -3.08 -9.49
C PRO A 74 9.99 -3.62 -10.81
N SER A 75 8.69 -3.94 -10.85
CA SER A 75 8.07 -4.43 -12.08
C SER A 75 7.67 -3.32 -13.06
N ALA A 76 7.81 -2.04 -12.69
CA ALA A 76 7.53 -0.90 -13.55
C ALA A 76 8.74 -0.41 -14.35
N GLY A 77 9.98 -0.79 -13.97
CA GLY A 77 11.16 -0.41 -14.72
C GLY A 77 12.47 -0.97 -14.17
N ALA A 78 13.47 -1.14 -15.05
CA ALA A 78 14.78 -1.69 -14.71
C ALA A 78 15.53 -0.89 -13.65
N THR A 79 15.40 0.44 -13.65
CA THR A 79 16.07 1.32 -12.67
C THR A 79 15.68 1.02 -11.23
N ASP A 80 14.38 0.75 -10.97
CA ASP A 80 13.91 0.40 -9.63
C ASP A 80 14.39 -0.99 -9.23
N PHE A 81 14.30 -1.96 -10.14
CA PHE A 81 14.81 -3.30 -9.93
C PHE A 81 16.30 -3.31 -9.58
N ASP A 82 17.12 -2.61 -10.38
CA ASP A 82 18.57 -2.55 -10.22
C ASP A 82 18.96 -1.83 -8.93
N PHE A 83 18.22 -0.78 -8.55
CA PHE A 83 18.44 -0.07 -7.28
C PHE A 83 18.19 -1.00 -6.09
N ILE A 84 17.05 -1.71 -6.06
CA ILE A 84 16.70 -2.64 -4.98
C ILE A 84 17.75 -3.77 -4.88
N ALA A 85 18.05 -4.41 -6.01
CA ALA A 85 19.04 -5.47 -6.06
C ALA A 85 20.45 -4.97 -5.70
N GLY A 86 20.77 -3.70 -5.98
CA GLY A 86 22.01 -3.04 -5.60
C GLY A 86 22.10 -2.81 -4.09
N LEU A 87 21.01 -2.37 -3.43
CA LEU A 87 20.95 -2.21 -1.98
C LEU A 87 21.20 -3.54 -1.25
N ILE A 88 20.57 -4.62 -1.73
CA ILE A 88 20.70 -5.96 -1.13
C ILE A 88 22.11 -6.51 -1.34
N ARG A 89 22.60 -6.55 -2.60
CA ARG A 89 23.93 -7.10 -2.92
C ARG A 89 25.07 -6.31 -2.27
N GLY A 90 24.88 -5.02 -2.08
CA GLY A 90 25.85 -4.14 -1.43
C GLY A 90 25.76 -4.11 0.10
N ASP A 91 24.90 -4.92 0.72
CA ASP A 91 24.63 -4.94 2.16
C ASP A 91 24.38 -3.53 2.74
N ARG A 92 23.62 -2.72 2.00
CA ARG A 92 23.36 -1.31 2.31
C ARG A 92 22.20 -1.10 3.27
N ILE A 93 21.41 -2.16 3.53
CA ILE A 93 20.21 -2.11 4.36
C ILE A 93 20.62 -2.45 5.80
N PRO A 94 20.48 -1.52 6.77
CA PRO A 94 20.77 -1.82 8.17
C PRO A 94 19.86 -2.93 8.73
N ASP A 95 20.32 -3.63 9.77
CA ASP A 95 19.60 -4.76 10.36
C ASP A 95 18.22 -4.43 10.92
N ASP A 96 18.00 -3.18 11.33
CA ASP A 96 16.74 -2.70 11.89
C ASP A 96 15.86 -1.96 10.87
N VAL A 97 16.22 -1.99 9.58
CA VAL A 97 15.47 -1.37 8.48
C VAL A 97 14.88 -2.45 7.59
N THR A 98 13.59 -2.36 7.33
CA THR A 98 12.88 -3.22 6.36
C THR A 98 12.53 -2.40 5.13
N ILE A 99 12.96 -2.86 3.96
CA ILE A 99 12.59 -2.23 2.70
C ILE A 99 11.23 -2.73 2.22
N GLN A 100 10.46 -1.85 1.57
CA GLN A 100 9.18 -2.16 0.94
C GLN A 100 9.27 -2.02 -0.58
N VAL A 101 8.62 -2.92 -1.31
CA VAL A 101 8.39 -2.76 -2.75
C VAL A 101 6.89 -2.75 -3.04
N LEU A 102 6.49 -1.92 -4.00
CA LEU A 102 5.11 -1.88 -4.49
C LEU A 102 4.94 -2.84 -5.66
N THR A 103 3.79 -3.50 -5.74
CA THR A 103 3.41 -4.29 -6.91
C THR A 103 1.90 -4.28 -7.16
N GLN A 104 1.51 -4.32 -8.42
CA GLN A 104 0.11 -4.54 -8.79
C GLN A 104 -0.28 -5.99 -8.56
N SER A 105 -1.58 -6.27 -8.35
CA SER A 105 -2.11 -7.62 -8.19
C SER A 105 -2.14 -8.45 -9.49
N ARG A 106 -0.97 -8.65 -10.10
CA ARG A 106 -0.74 -9.45 -11.32
C ARG A 106 0.44 -10.38 -11.11
N ARG A 107 0.30 -11.62 -11.55
CA ARG A 107 1.31 -12.68 -11.36
C ARG A 107 2.71 -12.29 -11.81
N ASP A 108 2.85 -11.86 -13.05
CA ASP A 108 4.13 -11.48 -13.66
C ASP A 108 4.85 -10.35 -12.89
N LEU A 109 4.07 -9.42 -12.35
CA LEU A 109 4.57 -8.26 -11.61
C LEU A 109 4.95 -8.64 -10.18
N ILE A 110 4.14 -9.47 -9.51
CA ILE A 110 4.45 -9.98 -8.18
C ILE A 110 5.73 -10.84 -8.24
N GLU A 111 5.81 -11.80 -9.16
CA GLU A 111 6.99 -12.65 -9.34
C GLU A 111 8.26 -11.81 -9.60
N THR A 112 8.15 -10.75 -10.40
CA THR A 112 9.26 -9.81 -10.62
C THR A 112 9.65 -9.04 -9.35
N SER A 113 8.67 -8.69 -8.52
CA SER A 113 8.91 -7.97 -7.27
C SER A 113 9.65 -8.85 -6.26
N PHE A 114 9.28 -10.12 -6.14
CA PHE A 114 10.04 -11.08 -5.32
C PHE A 114 11.46 -11.30 -5.84
N ARG A 115 11.66 -11.41 -7.16
CA ARG A 115 13.02 -11.51 -7.74
C ARG A 115 13.91 -10.32 -7.40
N SER A 116 13.34 -9.11 -7.34
CA SER A 116 14.12 -7.91 -6.96
C SER A 116 14.61 -7.98 -5.50
N LEU A 117 13.95 -8.80 -4.67
CA LEU A 117 14.22 -8.97 -3.25
C LEU A 117 15.01 -10.24 -2.92
N ASP A 118 15.49 -10.98 -3.93
CA ASP A 118 16.29 -12.18 -3.70
C ASP A 118 17.55 -11.85 -2.88
N GLY A 119 17.70 -12.52 -1.73
CA GLY A 119 18.80 -12.29 -0.79
C GLY A 119 18.52 -11.25 0.31
N ALA A 120 17.35 -10.61 0.32
CA ALA A 120 16.97 -9.71 1.43
C ALA A 120 16.79 -10.49 2.74
N ARG A 121 17.23 -9.91 3.87
CA ARG A 121 17.00 -10.49 5.21
C ARG A 121 15.52 -10.37 5.62
N ALA A 122 14.92 -9.22 5.36
CA ALA A 122 13.51 -8.94 5.59
C ALA A 122 12.99 -7.98 4.51
N ALA A 123 11.73 -8.10 4.13
CA ALA A 123 11.10 -7.19 3.18
C ALA A 123 9.58 -7.13 3.33
N ILE A 124 9.01 -5.97 3.01
CA ILE A 124 7.57 -5.77 2.86
C ILE A 124 7.21 -5.84 1.36
N VAL A 125 6.28 -6.73 1.00
CA VAL A 125 5.70 -6.74 -0.35
C VAL A 125 4.31 -6.12 -0.28
N HIS A 126 4.18 -4.93 -0.86
CA HIS A 126 2.94 -4.16 -0.89
C HIS A 126 2.19 -4.43 -2.19
N VAL A 127 1.09 -5.19 -2.11
CA VAL A 127 0.20 -5.43 -3.24
C VAL A 127 -1.05 -4.57 -3.16
N TYR A 128 -1.54 -4.09 -4.30
CA TYR A 128 -2.74 -3.27 -4.36
C TYR A 128 -3.60 -3.54 -5.60
N ASN A 129 -4.88 -3.20 -5.50
CA ASN A 129 -5.78 -3.03 -6.63
C ASN A 129 -6.88 -2.02 -6.28
N ALA A 130 -7.35 -1.26 -7.28
CA ALA A 130 -8.40 -0.27 -7.06
C ALA A 130 -9.73 -0.94 -6.71
N VAL A 131 -10.42 -0.44 -5.68
CA VAL A 131 -11.70 -0.99 -5.23
C VAL A 131 -12.88 -0.03 -5.38
N SER A 132 -12.69 1.27 -5.60
CA SER A 132 -13.80 2.23 -5.61
C SER A 132 -14.81 2.04 -6.76
N PRO A 133 -16.09 2.40 -6.58
CA PRO A 133 -17.13 2.23 -7.60
C PRO A 133 -16.79 2.81 -8.97
N ALA A 134 -16.12 3.97 -8.99
CA ALA A 134 -15.72 4.64 -10.23
C ALA A 134 -14.71 3.78 -11.01
N TRP A 135 -13.69 3.24 -10.33
CA TRP A 135 -12.70 2.37 -10.94
C TRP A 135 -13.32 1.04 -11.40
N ARG A 136 -14.14 0.41 -10.55
CA ARG A 136 -14.83 -0.84 -10.89
C ARG A 136 -15.66 -0.69 -12.16
N ARG A 137 -16.43 0.40 -12.29
CA ARG A 137 -17.32 0.65 -13.43
C ARG A 137 -16.61 1.16 -14.68
N LEU A 138 -15.71 2.13 -14.54
CA LEU A 138 -15.18 2.91 -15.66
C LEU A 138 -13.84 2.39 -16.18
N VAL A 139 -13.01 1.80 -15.31
CA VAL A 139 -11.68 1.32 -15.67
C VAL A 139 -11.70 -0.18 -15.93
N PHE A 140 -12.27 -0.96 -15.01
CA PHE A 140 -12.22 -2.42 -15.10
C PHE A 140 -13.44 -3.05 -15.75
N GLY A 141 -14.62 -2.42 -15.66
CA GLY A 141 -15.88 -3.05 -16.06
C GLY A 141 -16.19 -4.32 -15.25
N MET A 142 -15.80 -4.34 -13.97
CA MET A 142 -15.87 -5.51 -13.10
C MET A 142 -16.83 -5.33 -11.93
N SER A 143 -17.43 -6.42 -11.48
CA SER A 143 -18.26 -6.49 -10.27
C SER A 143 -17.41 -6.48 -8.98
N ARG A 144 -18.06 -6.26 -7.82
CA ARG A 144 -17.44 -6.39 -6.49
C ARG A 144 -16.73 -7.75 -6.33
N THR A 145 -17.40 -8.84 -6.72
CA THR A 145 -16.84 -10.20 -6.64
C THR A 145 -15.58 -10.38 -7.49
N GLN A 146 -15.58 -9.87 -8.73
CA GLN A 146 -14.41 -9.97 -9.62
C GLN A 146 -13.23 -9.15 -9.10
N VAL A 147 -13.48 -7.95 -8.59
CA VAL A 147 -12.44 -7.08 -8.00
C VAL A 147 -11.87 -7.68 -6.71
N LYS A 148 -12.71 -8.27 -5.87
CA LYS A 148 -12.27 -9.03 -4.70
C LYS A 148 -11.41 -10.23 -5.10
N GLN A 149 -11.79 -10.94 -6.17
CA GLN A 149 -11.03 -12.09 -6.67
C GLN A 149 -9.61 -11.69 -7.11
N ILE A 150 -9.42 -10.52 -7.70
CA ILE A 150 -8.09 -9.98 -8.04
C ILE A 150 -7.20 -9.86 -6.78
N ALA A 151 -7.75 -9.36 -5.68
CA ALA A 151 -7.01 -9.25 -4.41
C ALA A 151 -6.65 -10.63 -3.84
N ILE A 152 -7.62 -11.55 -3.83
CA ILE A 152 -7.44 -12.94 -3.37
C ILE A 152 -6.34 -13.64 -4.18
N ASP A 153 -6.37 -13.51 -5.50
CA ASP A 153 -5.40 -14.19 -6.36
C ASP A 153 -4.00 -13.58 -6.20
N GLY A 154 -3.89 -12.26 -6.05
CA GLY A 154 -2.63 -11.61 -5.66
C GLY A 154 -2.08 -12.14 -4.34
N ALA A 155 -2.93 -12.24 -3.32
CA ALA A 155 -2.55 -12.79 -2.00
C ALA A 155 -2.06 -14.24 -2.09
N LYS A 156 -2.68 -15.08 -2.93
CA LYS A 156 -2.20 -16.46 -3.16
C LYS A 156 -0.80 -16.46 -3.77
N ILE A 157 -0.55 -15.58 -4.74
CA ILE A 157 0.76 -15.47 -5.40
C ILE A 157 1.82 -14.95 -4.41
N LEU A 158 1.49 -13.95 -3.57
CA LEU A 158 2.37 -13.48 -2.50
C LEU A 158 2.81 -14.63 -1.59
N ARG A 159 1.83 -15.41 -1.09
CA ARG A 159 2.10 -16.58 -0.23
C ARG A 159 2.99 -17.61 -0.93
N ASP A 160 2.67 -17.94 -2.18
CA ASP A 160 3.39 -18.98 -2.92
C ASP A 160 4.82 -18.53 -3.28
N GLU A 161 5.04 -17.25 -3.59
CA GLU A 161 6.39 -16.71 -3.86
C GLU A 161 7.25 -16.57 -2.60
N ALA A 162 6.63 -16.20 -1.47
CA ALA A 162 7.31 -16.15 -0.18
C ALA A 162 7.73 -17.56 0.28
N ALA A 163 6.88 -18.58 0.08
CA ALA A 163 7.20 -19.96 0.43
C ALA A 163 8.41 -20.53 -0.35
N LYS A 164 8.73 -19.99 -1.53
CA LYS A 164 9.92 -20.36 -2.31
C LYS A 164 11.22 -19.75 -1.73
N ARG A 165 11.11 -18.78 -0.82
CA ARG A 165 12.21 -17.99 -0.26
C ARG A 165 12.13 -17.98 1.27
N PRO A 166 12.32 -19.13 1.93
CA PRO A 166 12.09 -19.28 3.36
C PRO A 166 13.09 -18.50 4.23
N ASP A 167 14.25 -18.13 3.68
CA ASP A 167 15.32 -17.44 4.41
C ASP A 167 15.08 -15.93 4.57
N THR A 168 14.07 -15.37 3.89
CA THR A 168 13.67 -13.96 4.02
C THR A 168 12.47 -13.83 4.94
N ALA A 169 12.54 -12.91 5.90
CA ALA A 169 11.40 -12.55 6.73
C ALA A 169 10.42 -11.66 5.94
N TRP A 170 9.33 -12.26 5.46
CA TRP A 170 8.31 -11.57 4.67
C TRP A 170 7.25 -10.91 5.54
N THR A 171 7.00 -9.63 5.29
CA THR A 171 5.78 -8.93 5.74
C THR A 171 4.93 -8.60 4.51
N PHE A 172 3.62 -8.78 4.60
CA PHE A 172 2.72 -8.42 3.52
C PHE A 172 1.98 -7.13 3.84
N GLN A 173 1.83 -6.29 2.83
CA GLN A 173 0.96 -5.13 2.88
C GLN A 173 -0.09 -5.22 1.77
N TYR A 174 -1.35 -4.97 2.09
CA TYR A 174 -2.43 -4.85 1.13
C TYR A 174 -3.05 -3.45 1.19
N SER A 175 -3.30 -2.85 0.02
CA SER A 175 -4.12 -1.65 -0.09
C SER A 175 -5.36 -1.90 -0.95
N PRO A 176 -6.58 -1.72 -0.41
CA PRO A 176 -7.76 -1.45 -1.22
C PRO A 176 -7.63 -0.05 -1.84
N GLU A 177 -6.91 0.07 -2.95
CA GLU A 177 -6.58 1.37 -3.55
C GLU A 177 -7.86 2.13 -3.95
N THR A 178 -7.82 3.47 -3.84
CA THR A 178 -8.98 4.38 -3.87
C THR A 178 -9.96 4.22 -2.70
N PHE A 179 -9.49 3.70 -1.55
CA PHE A 179 -10.27 3.50 -0.31
C PHE A 179 -11.13 4.70 0.08
N SER A 180 -10.58 5.93 0.08
CA SER A 180 -11.33 7.13 0.50
C SER A 180 -12.61 7.37 -0.30
N THR A 181 -12.74 6.79 -1.49
CA THR A 181 -13.92 6.90 -2.36
C THR A 181 -14.65 5.57 -2.58
N ALA A 182 -14.23 4.53 -1.87
CA ALA A 182 -14.85 3.21 -1.88
C ALA A 182 -15.85 3.06 -0.73
N GLU A 183 -16.73 2.06 -0.85
CA GLU A 183 -17.61 1.68 0.24
C GLU A 183 -16.79 0.94 1.33
N VAL A 184 -16.87 1.38 2.59
CA VAL A 184 -16.07 0.83 3.69
C VAL A 184 -16.35 -0.66 3.92
N ASP A 185 -17.62 -1.07 3.82
CA ASP A 185 -18.06 -2.48 3.90
C ASP A 185 -17.35 -3.35 2.86
N PHE A 186 -17.20 -2.84 1.64
CA PHE A 186 -16.50 -3.55 0.58
C PHE A 186 -15.00 -3.62 0.83
N SER A 187 -14.40 -2.53 1.32
CA SER A 187 -12.99 -2.52 1.68
C SER A 187 -12.68 -3.52 2.79
N VAL A 188 -13.53 -3.63 3.82
CA VAL A 188 -13.43 -4.65 4.87
C VAL A 188 -13.56 -6.05 4.26
N GLU A 189 -14.58 -6.30 3.44
CA GLU A 189 -14.80 -7.59 2.77
C GLU A 189 -13.57 -8.05 1.96
N VAL A 190 -12.92 -7.13 1.24
CA VAL A 190 -11.73 -7.44 0.44
C VAL A 190 -10.51 -7.67 1.33
N CYS A 191 -10.29 -6.84 2.35
CA CYS A 191 -9.16 -7.01 3.27
C CYS A 191 -9.26 -8.31 4.08
N ALA A 192 -10.45 -8.64 4.59
CA ALA A 192 -10.70 -9.91 5.28
C ALA A 192 -10.41 -11.11 4.38
N ALA A 193 -10.84 -11.07 3.11
CA ALA A 193 -10.54 -12.13 2.15
C ALA A 193 -9.04 -12.27 1.84
N VAL A 194 -8.27 -11.18 1.85
CA VAL A 194 -6.80 -11.22 1.75
C VAL A 194 -6.19 -11.84 3.01
N MET A 195 -6.69 -11.48 4.19
CA MET A 195 -6.26 -12.06 5.48
C MET A 195 -6.54 -13.56 5.56
N ASP A 196 -7.67 -14.05 5.05
CA ASP A 196 -7.99 -15.49 5.00
C ASP A 196 -6.96 -16.30 4.21
N VAL A 197 -6.37 -15.69 3.16
CA VAL A 197 -5.33 -16.33 2.35
C VAL A 197 -3.96 -16.28 3.01
N LEU A 198 -3.58 -15.11 3.52
CA LEU A 198 -2.24 -14.86 4.07
C LEU A 198 -2.09 -15.35 5.52
N ARG A 199 -3.20 -15.48 6.25
CA ARG A 199 -3.30 -15.94 7.64
C ARG A 199 -2.32 -15.23 8.58
N PRO A 200 -2.39 -13.90 8.70
CA PRO A 200 -1.51 -13.14 9.61
C PRO A 200 -1.76 -13.55 11.07
N THR A 201 -0.73 -13.39 11.89
CA THR A 201 -0.78 -13.64 13.34
C THR A 201 -0.32 -12.38 14.10
N PRO A 202 -0.51 -12.30 15.42
CA PRO A 202 0.06 -11.20 16.21
C PRO A 202 1.59 -11.06 16.08
N ASP A 203 2.29 -12.18 15.91
CA ASP A 203 3.77 -12.21 15.74
C ASP A 203 4.21 -11.93 14.29
N ALA A 204 3.33 -12.16 13.32
CA ALA A 204 3.55 -11.90 11.90
C ALA A 204 2.33 -11.18 11.30
N PRO A 205 2.13 -9.88 11.63
CA PRO A 205 0.96 -9.14 11.21
C PRO A 205 1.02 -8.79 9.73
N ILE A 206 -0.17 -8.65 9.12
CA ILE A 206 -0.32 -7.97 7.83
C ILE A 206 -0.48 -6.47 8.05
N ILE A 207 -0.04 -5.67 7.08
CA ILE A 207 -0.35 -4.24 7.03
C ILE A 207 -1.53 -4.03 6.07
N LEU A 208 -2.59 -3.39 6.54
CA LEU A 208 -3.69 -2.92 5.70
C LEU A 208 -3.58 -1.41 5.57
N ASN A 209 -3.10 -0.95 4.42
CA ASN A 209 -2.94 0.48 4.15
C ASN A 209 -4.19 1.01 3.44
N LEU A 210 -4.78 2.08 3.97
CA LEU A 210 -6.10 2.59 3.53
C LEU A 210 -5.94 3.94 2.84
N PRO A 211 -5.53 4.01 1.56
CA PRO A 211 -5.08 5.26 0.97
C PRO A 211 -6.24 6.24 0.70
N ALA A 212 -6.02 7.51 1.06
CA ALA A 212 -6.78 8.62 0.52
C ALA A 212 -6.24 9.01 -0.88
N THR A 213 -6.33 8.08 -1.84
CA THR A 213 -5.75 8.25 -3.20
C THR A 213 -6.18 9.56 -3.86
N VAL A 214 -7.44 9.96 -3.64
CA VAL A 214 -7.90 11.32 -3.85
C VAL A 214 -8.58 11.76 -2.55
N GLU A 215 -8.18 12.92 -2.03
CA GLU A 215 -8.85 13.55 -0.90
C GLU A 215 -10.13 14.23 -1.41
N CYS A 216 -11.29 13.66 -1.05
CA CYS A 216 -12.61 14.09 -1.57
C CYS A 216 -13.53 14.67 -0.48
N ALA A 217 -13.10 14.65 0.79
CA ALA A 217 -13.90 15.06 1.94
C ALA A 217 -13.00 15.67 3.02
N THR A 218 -13.61 16.28 4.03
CA THR A 218 -12.90 16.79 5.19
C THR A 218 -12.29 15.66 6.02
N PRO A 219 -11.18 15.89 6.76
CA PRO A 219 -10.43 14.83 7.43
C PRO A 219 -11.23 14.06 8.49
N ASN A 220 -12.24 14.69 9.11
CA ASN A 220 -13.12 14.01 10.06
C ASN A 220 -13.95 12.88 9.41
N VAL A 221 -14.27 13.00 8.11
CA VAL A 221 -14.98 11.93 7.38
C VAL A 221 -14.05 10.74 7.16
N TYR A 222 -12.78 11.01 6.81
CA TYR A 222 -11.78 9.95 6.69
C TYR A 222 -11.48 9.29 8.03
N ALA A 223 -11.41 10.06 9.14
CA ALA A 223 -11.29 9.49 10.47
C ALA A 223 -12.47 8.57 10.84
N ASP A 224 -13.71 8.94 10.47
CA ASP A 224 -14.87 8.05 10.62
C ASP A 224 -14.75 6.78 9.75
N GLN A 225 -14.22 6.86 8.52
CA GLN A 225 -13.95 5.68 7.67
C GLN A 225 -12.93 4.75 8.33
N ILE A 226 -11.85 5.29 8.89
CA ILE A 226 -10.80 4.53 9.58
C ILE A 226 -11.37 3.86 10.84
N GLU A 227 -12.07 4.60 11.70
CA GLU A 227 -12.64 4.03 12.92
C GLU A 227 -13.66 2.93 12.60
N LEU A 228 -14.54 3.14 11.61
CA LEU A 228 -15.49 2.12 11.17
C LEU A 228 -14.78 0.88 10.61
N PHE A 229 -13.76 1.07 9.75
CA PHE A 229 -12.97 -0.04 9.21
C PHE A 229 -12.31 -0.86 10.31
N CYS A 230 -11.72 -0.20 11.32
CA CYS A 230 -11.07 -0.89 12.44
C CYS A 230 -12.06 -1.63 13.36
N ARG A 231 -13.32 -1.20 13.45
CA ARG A 231 -14.37 -1.88 14.23
C ARG A 231 -14.90 -3.14 13.54
N ASP A 232 -14.94 -3.11 12.21
CA ASP A 232 -15.62 -4.14 11.40
C ASP A 232 -14.67 -5.18 10.79
N LEU A 233 -13.35 -4.95 10.82
CA LEU A 233 -12.32 -5.89 10.36
C LEU A 233 -12.08 -7.03 11.37
#